data_AF-A0A956IEK4-F1
#
_entry.id   AF-A0A956IEK4-F1
#
_cell.length_a   1.000
_cell.length_b   1.000
_cell.length_c   1.000
_cell.angle_alpha   90.00
_cell.angle_beta   90.00
_cell.angle_gamma   90.00
#
_symmetry.space_group_name_H-M   'P 1'
#
loop_
_entity.id
_entity.type
_entity.pdbx_description
1 polymer ?
#
loop_
_entity_poly.entity_id
_entity_poly.type
_entity_poly.pdbx_seq_one_letter_code
_entity_poly.pdbx_strand_id
1 'polypeptide(L)'
;MFGNGETSRDYTYVDDIIDGTVAALDRCDERFRIYNLGDNRPVTLRELIDKVGEAVGKEPIIEELEEQAGDVQHTLACIDQAAADLGYAPKVPIEEGLRRFVDWYRAQEA
;
A
#
# COMPACT_ATOMS: atom_id res chain seq x y z
N MET A 1 -4.96 6.13 16.87
CA MET A 1 -3.80 5.30 16.51
C MET A 1 -3.77 4.13 17.48
N PHE A 2 -3.87 2.90 16.98
CA PHE A 2 -3.77 1.71 17.83
C PHE A 2 -2.29 1.37 18.06
N GLY A 3 -1.91 1.13 19.31
CA GLY A 3 -0.52 0.90 19.71
C GLY A 3 0.35 2.16 19.60
N ASN A 4 1.66 1.96 19.55
CA ASN A 4 2.67 3.03 19.51
C ASN A 4 2.96 3.59 18.10
N GLY A 5 2.34 2.99 17.07
CA GLY A 5 2.51 3.35 15.67
C GLY A 5 3.66 2.64 14.95
N GLU A 6 4.33 1.68 15.60
CA GLU A 6 5.44 0.89 15.02
C GLU A 6 4.98 -0.25 14.10
N THR A 7 3.69 -0.59 14.11
CA THR A 7 3.13 -1.53 13.14
C THR A 7 3.38 -1.00 11.72
N SER A 8 3.74 -1.89 10.80
CA SER A 8 4.05 -1.50 9.42
C SER A 8 3.34 -2.37 8.39
N ARG A 9 2.96 -1.74 7.28
CA ARG A 9 2.25 -2.37 6.17
C ARG A 9 2.88 -1.99 4.84
N ASP A 10 2.80 -2.92 3.91
CA ASP A 10 3.17 -2.71 2.52
C ASP A 10 1.95 -2.15 1.77
N TYR A 11 1.87 -0.82 1.70
CA TYR A 11 0.78 -0.15 1.00
C TYR A 11 1.09 -0.11 -0.49
N THR A 12 0.12 -0.46 -1.32
CA THR A 12 0.30 -0.50 -2.77
C THR A 12 -0.82 0.26 -3.43
N TYR A 13 -0.48 1.14 -4.36
CA TYR A 13 -1.48 1.90 -5.08
C TYR A 13 -2.23 1.01 -6.07
N VAL A 14 -3.50 1.32 -6.32
CA VAL A 14 -4.39 0.47 -7.12
C VAL A 14 -3.89 0.27 -8.55
N ASP A 15 -3.27 1.28 -9.16
CA ASP A 15 -2.72 1.18 -10.52
C ASP A 15 -1.63 0.10 -10.61
N ASP A 16 -0.78 -0.03 -9.60
CA ASP A 16 0.26 -1.06 -9.56
C ASP A 16 -0.37 -2.46 -9.47
N ILE A 17 -1.41 -2.64 -8.65
CA ILE A 17 -2.13 -3.92 -8.58
C ILE A 17 -2.81 -4.27 -9.90
N ILE A 18 -3.35 -3.27 -10.61
CA ILE A 18 -3.93 -3.45 -11.96
C ILE A 18 -2.83 -3.90 -12.93
N ASP A 19 -1.69 -3.20 -12.97
CA ASP A 19 -0.54 -3.55 -13.80
C ASP A 19 -0.09 -5.00 -13.55
N GLY A 20 0.06 -5.40 -12.29
CA GLY A 20 0.47 -6.76 -11.91
C GLY A 20 -0.57 -7.82 -12.28
N THR A 21 -1.86 -7.52 -12.13
CA THR A 21 -2.96 -8.42 -12.49
C THR A 21 -3.04 -8.62 -14.00
N VAL A 22 -2.94 -7.55 -14.79
CA VAL A 22 -2.91 -7.62 -16.26
C VAL A 22 -1.67 -8.38 -16.73
N ALA A 23 -0.50 -8.10 -16.13
CA ALA A 23 0.71 -8.84 -16.46
C ALA A 23 0.60 -10.34 -16.17
N ALA A 24 -0.07 -10.73 -15.08
CA ALA A 24 -0.35 -12.13 -14.78
C ALA A 24 -1.24 -12.79 -15.84
N LEU A 25 -2.24 -12.08 -16.37
CA LEU A 25 -3.08 -12.58 -17.46
C LEU A 25 -2.31 -12.74 -18.77
N ASP A 26 -1.43 -11.80 -19.09
CA ASP A 26 -0.73 -11.75 -20.37
C ASP A 26 0.51 -12.65 -20.44
N ARG A 27 1.17 -12.88 -19.30
CA ARG A 27 2.54 -13.45 -19.25
C ARG A 27 2.64 -14.73 -18.41
N CYS A 28 1.59 -15.15 -17.73
CA CYS A 28 1.62 -16.42 -17.00
C CYS A 28 1.51 -17.60 -17.98
N ASP A 29 2.67 -18.14 -18.36
CA ASP A 29 2.76 -19.29 -19.27
C ASP A 29 2.39 -20.63 -18.62
N GLU A 30 2.15 -20.65 -17.31
CA GLU A 30 1.76 -21.84 -16.55
C GLU A 30 0.25 -21.89 -16.31
N ARG A 31 -0.30 -23.11 -16.26
CA ARG A 31 -1.74 -23.33 -15.98
C ARG A 31 -2.18 -22.78 -14.61
N PHE A 32 -1.25 -22.67 -13.68
CA PHE A 32 -1.50 -22.17 -12.34
C PHE A 32 -0.19 -21.67 -11.72
N ARG A 33 -0.21 -20.44 -11.21
CA ARG A 33 0.88 -19.87 -10.43
C ARG A 33 0.31 -18.91 -9.39
N ILE A 34 1.04 -18.75 -8.29
CA ILE A 34 0.69 -17.83 -7.22
C ILE A 34 1.73 -16.71 -7.22
N TYR A 35 1.26 -15.47 -7.20
CA TYR A 35 2.09 -14.29 -7.14
C TYR A 35 1.63 -13.40 -5.98
N ASN A 36 2.59 -12.87 -5.23
CA ASN A 36 2.33 -11.73 -4.35
C ASN A 36 2.52 -10.45 -5.15
N LEU A 37 1.56 -9.54 -5.07
CA LEU A 37 1.66 -8.17 -5.58
C LEU A 37 1.65 -7.24 -4.38
N GLY A 38 2.63 -6.34 -4.32
CA GLY A 38 2.82 -5.33 -3.28
C GLY A 38 3.83 -4.25 -3.72
N ASP A 39 4.14 -3.25 -2.89
CA ASP A 39 5.17 -2.24 -3.20
C ASP A 39 6.57 -2.70 -2.74
N ASN A 40 6.62 -3.66 -1.80
CA ASN A 40 7.84 -4.13 -1.14
C ASN A 40 8.59 -3.00 -0.40
N ARG A 41 7.85 -1.98 0.07
CA ARG A 41 8.38 -0.87 0.88
C ARG A 41 7.41 -0.62 2.05
N PRO A 42 7.61 -1.29 3.19
CA PRO A 42 6.68 -1.19 4.30
C PRO A 42 6.78 0.18 4.96
N VAL A 43 5.63 0.75 5.29
CA VAL A 43 5.48 2.06 5.94
C VAL A 43 4.84 1.86 7.30
N THR A 44 5.34 2.55 8.32
CA THR A 44 4.79 2.47 9.68
C THR A 44 3.43 3.17 9.77
N LEU A 45 2.58 2.78 10.73
CA LEU A 45 1.30 3.44 10.95
C LEU A 45 1.47 4.93 11.28
N ARG A 46 2.50 5.28 12.06
CA ARG A 46 2.81 6.67 12.37
C ARG A 46 3.18 7.45 11.11
N GLU A 47 4.09 6.92 10.31
CA GLU A 47 4.48 7.53 9.03
C GLU A 47 3.29 7.65 8.06
N LEU A 48 2.41 6.66 8.01
CA LEU A 48 1.17 6.75 7.22
C LEU A 48 0.30 7.93 7.70
N ILE A 49 0.06 8.05 9.01
CA ILE A 49 -0.76 9.13 9.59
C ILE A 49 -0.18 10.50 9.21
N ASP A 50 1.13 10.66 9.32
CA ASP A 50 1.82 11.91 8.98
C ASP A 50 1.66 12.25 7.49
N LYS A 51 1.92 11.29 6.59
CA LYS A 51 1.74 11.49 5.14
C LYS A 51 0.30 11.77 4.74
N VAL A 52 -0.68 11.16 5.43
CA VAL A 52 -2.10 11.48 5.21
C VAL A 52 -2.39 12.93 5.64
N GLY A 53 -1.85 13.37 6.78
CA GLY A 53 -1.95 14.76 7.23
C GLY A 53 -1.37 15.75 6.21
N GLU A 54 -0.19 15.45 5.67
CA GLU A 54 0.45 16.22 4.60
C GLU A 54 -0.42 16.29 3.33
N ALA A 55 -0.92 15.15 2.85
CA ALA A 55 -1.76 15.08 1.64
C ALA A 55 -3.09 15.83 1.81
N VAL A 56 -3.68 15.81 3.01
CA VAL A 56 -4.89 16.57 3.35
C VAL A 56 -4.56 18.06 3.57
N GLY A 57 -3.32 18.39 3.93
CA GLY A 57 -2.89 19.73 4.33
C GLY A 57 -3.35 20.12 5.74
N LYS A 58 -3.46 19.14 6.65
CA LYS A 58 -3.90 19.33 8.04
C LYS A 58 -3.12 18.44 9.00
N GLU A 59 -2.72 19.02 10.12
CA GLU A 59 -2.08 18.28 11.22
C GLU A 59 -3.06 17.23 11.80
N PRO A 60 -2.66 15.96 11.91
CA PRO A 60 -3.48 14.92 12.54
C PRO A 60 -3.67 15.18 14.04
N ILE A 61 -4.90 15.01 14.53
CA ILE A 61 -5.18 14.94 15.97
C ILE A 61 -5.16 13.46 16.37
N ILE A 62 -4.15 13.04 17.13
CA ILE A 62 -3.91 11.63 17.43
C ILE A 62 -4.45 11.29 18.82
N GLU A 63 -5.43 10.40 18.87
CA GLU A 63 -5.82 9.66 20.07
C GLU A 63 -5.11 8.30 20.07
N GLU A 64 -4.34 8.00 21.11
CA GLU A 64 -3.65 6.71 21.25
C GLU A 64 -4.57 5.69 21.94
N LEU A 65 -4.67 4.51 21.34
CA LEU A 65 -5.51 3.39 21.79
C LEU A 65 -4.63 2.16 22.05
N GLU A 66 -5.13 1.22 22.84
CA GLU A 66 -4.44 -0.06 23.07
C GLU A 66 -4.18 -0.81 21.76
N GLU A 67 -3.20 -1.72 21.77
CA GLU A 67 -2.95 -2.55 20.59
C GLU A 67 -4.17 -3.37 20.20
N GLN A 68 -4.40 -3.46 18.89
CA GLN A 68 -5.51 -4.25 18.37
C GLN A 68 -5.17 -5.74 18.47
N ALA A 69 -5.96 -6.48 19.25
CA ALA A 69 -5.78 -7.91 19.42
C ALA A 69 -5.86 -8.66 18.08
N GLY A 70 -4.82 -9.47 17.78
CA GLY A 70 -4.73 -10.23 16.54
C GLY A 70 -4.11 -9.47 15.37
N ASP A 71 -3.72 -8.21 15.56
CA ASP A 71 -3.03 -7.45 14.51
C ASP A 71 -1.59 -7.93 14.32
N VAL A 72 -1.14 -7.94 13.06
CA VAL A 72 0.21 -8.37 12.70
C VAL A 72 1.16 -7.18 12.82
N GLN A 73 2.33 -7.36 13.42
CA GLN A 73 3.26 -6.24 13.61
C GLN A 73 3.80 -5.70 12.27
N HIS A 74 4.27 -6.58 11.39
CA HIS A 74 4.85 -6.18 10.09
C HIS A 74 4.33 -7.09 8.97
N THR A 75 3.87 -6.48 7.88
CA THR A 75 3.47 -7.21 6.66
C THR A 75 4.23 -6.66 5.46
N LEU A 76 4.77 -7.56 4.63
CA LEU A 76 5.52 -7.21 3.43
C LEU A 76 5.30 -8.27 2.35
N ALA A 77 5.05 -7.86 1.10
CA ALA A 77 5.02 -8.77 -0.01
C ALA A 77 6.43 -9.05 -0.54
N CYS A 78 6.84 -10.31 -0.57
CA CYS A 78 7.97 -10.74 -1.39
C CYS A 78 7.50 -10.82 -2.84
N ILE A 79 7.97 -9.89 -3.70
CA ILE A 79 7.53 -9.75 -5.08
C ILE A 79 8.50 -10.33 -6.12
N ASP A 80 9.58 -10.99 -5.69
CA ASP A 80 10.66 -11.48 -6.57
C ASP A 80 10.12 -12.34 -7.72
N GLN A 81 9.14 -13.20 -7.43
CA GLN A 81 8.53 -14.07 -8.42
C GLN A 81 7.68 -13.30 -9.44
N ALA A 82 6.91 -12.31 -8.98
CA ALA A 82 6.13 -11.44 -9.87
C ALA A 82 7.05 -10.56 -10.73
N ALA A 83 8.16 -10.07 -10.16
CA ALA A 83 9.15 -9.31 -10.90
C ALA A 83 9.83 -10.15 -11.99
N ALA A 84 10.22 -11.38 -11.67
CA ALA A 84 10.90 -12.28 -12.61
C ALA A 84 9.99 -12.76 -13.74
N ASP A 85 8.78 -13.24 -13.41
CA ASP A 85 7.90 -13.91 -14.37
C ASP A 85 7.02 -12.90 -15.13
N LEU A 86 6.55 -11.84 -14.45
CA LEU A 86 5.58 -10.90 -15.00
C LEU A 86 6.21 -9.56 -15.39
N GLY A 87 7.45 -9.28 -14.98
CA GLY A 87 8.02 -7.94 -15.07
C GLY A 87 7.31 -6.93 -14.17
N TYR A 88 6.66 -7.41 -13.10
CA TYR A 88 5.96 -6.56 -12.14
C TYR A 88 6.95 -5.67 -11.39
N ALA A 89 6.72 -4.36 -11.47
CA ALA A 89 7.51 -3.36 -10.78
C ALA A 89 6.55 -2.23 -10.34
N PRO A 90 6.20 -2.13 -9.04
CA PRO A 90 5.33 -1.08 -8.53
C PRO A 90 6.03 0.27 -8.66
N LYS A 91 5.29 1.29 -9.10
CA LYS A 91 5.84 2.56 -9.57
C LYS A 91 5.31 3.76 -8.82
N VAL A 92 4.22 3.63 -8.07
CA VAL A 92 3.57 4.76 -7.40
C VAL A 92 4.06 4.83 -5.94
N PRO A 93 4.90 5.81 -5.57
CA PRO A 93 5.27 6.02 -4.19
C PRO A 93 4.06 6.38 -3.34
N ILE A 94 4.10 6.04 -2.04
CA ILE A 94 2.97 6.24 -1.13
C ILE A 94 2.50 7.70 -1.08
N GLU A 95 3.41 8.67 -1.14
CA GLU A 95 3.08 10.11 -1.12
C GLU A 95 2.22 10.50 -2.32
N GLU A 96 2.61 10.03 -3.51
CA GLU A 96 1.88 10.29 -4.75
C GLU A 96 0.53 9.55 -4.75
N GLY A 97 0.52 8.29 -4.27
CA GLY A 97 -0.72 7.52 -4.12
C GLY A 97 -1.72 8.19 -3.18
N LEU A 98 -1.27 8.69 -2.03
CA LEU A 98 -2.10 9.42 -1.07
C LEU A 98 -2.60 10.75 -1.64
N ARG A 99 -1.75 11.51 -2.34
CA ARG A 99 -2.17 12.75 -3.01
C ARG A 99 -3.28 12.48 -4.02
N ARG A 100 -3.11 11.50 -4.91
CA ARG A 100 -4.13 11.09 -5.88
C ARG A 100 -5.41 10.63 -5.21
N PHE A 101 -5.30 9.87 -4.11
CA PHE A 101 -6.45 9.39 -3.35
C PHE A 101 -7.24 10.55 -2.74
N VAL A 102 -6.58 11.51 -2.10
CA VAL A 102 -7.22 12.70 -1.52
C VAL A 102 -7.88 13.56 -2.60
N ASP A 103 -7.22 13.76 -3.74
CA ASP A 103 -7.79 14.50 -4.88
C ASP A 103 -9.05 13.82 -5.42
N TRP A 104 -9.02 12.49 -5.60
CA TRP A 104 -10.18 11.70 -6.00
C TRP A 104 -11.32 11.81 -4.97
N TYR A 105 -11.02 11.64 -3.68
CA TYR A 105 -12.01 11.68 -2.61
C TYR A 105 -12.72 13.04 -2.55
N ARG A 106 -11.97 14.15 -2.64
CA ARG A 106 -12.54 15.51 -2.69
C ARG A 106 -13.43 15.74 -3.91
N ALA A 107 -13.11 15.13 -5.05
CA ALA A 107 -13.91 15.23 -6.25
C ALA A 107 -15.24 14.45 -6.18
N GLN A 108 -15.37 13.46 -5.29
CA GLN A 108 -16.64 12.73 -5.06
C GLN A 108 -17.59 13.46 -4.10
N GLU A 109 -17.07 14.37 -3.26
CA GLU A 109 -17.85 15.14 -2.28
C GLU A 109 -18.41 16.47 -2.84
N ALA A 110 -18.13 16.79 -4.11
CA ALA A 110 -18.58 17.99 -4.82
C ALA A 110 -19.82 17.72 -5.70
#